data_AF-A0A7S1CUP0-F1
#
_entry.id   AF-A0A7S1CUP0-F1
#
_cell.length_a   1.000
_cell.length_b   1.000
_cell.length_c   1.000
_cell.angle_alpha   90.00
_cell.angle_beta   90.00
_cell.angle_gamma   90.00
#
_symmetry.space_group_name_H-M   'P 1'
#
loop_
_entity.id
_entity.type
_entity.pdbx_description
1 polymer ?
#
loop_
_entity_poly.entity_id
_entity_poly.type
_entity_poly.pdbx_seq_one_letter_code
_entity_poly.pdbx_strand_id
1 'polypeptide(L)'
;QNHFWQALRSCENLQEEVVKMMEECKSAIRKRGALSLLVESELRYARLLVGLQGKKARGKVCSLVSSIQLAAELLPLPEDRIIALTEAASVLGSVGASRKRVLLLWQAVELSKYFGFPDEKTLAVARHALEPFAHTADSHDEWSVFKRPLSQDTSIPESWSTVKAGILE
;
A
#
# COMPACT_ATOMS: atom_id res chain seq x y z
N GLN A 1 -2.71 1.58 17.91
CA GLN A 1 -3.49 1.40 16.67
C GLN A 1 -4.54 0.26 16.73
N ASN A 2 -4.65 -0.53 17.82
CA ASN A 2 -5.54 -1.70 17.88
C ASN A 2 -7.00 -1.44 18.34
N HIS A 3 -7.30 -0.30 18.98
CA HIS A 3 -8.64 -0.03 19.54
C HIS A 3 -9.73 0.14 18.46
N PHE A 4 -9.39 0.70 17.30
CA PHE A 4 -10.35 0.89 16.20
C PHE A 4 -10.86 -0.44 15.64
N TRP A 5 -9.94 -1.35 15.31
CA TRP A 5 -10.30 -2.67 14.76
C TRP A 5 -11.02 -3.55 15.78
N GLN A 6 -10.66 -3.42 17.06
CA GLN A 6 -11.38 -4.08 18.15
C GLN A 6 -12.80 -3.55 18.28
N ALA A 7 -13.00 -2.23 18.27
CA ALA A 7 -14.33 -1.62 18.32
C ALA A 7 -15.23 -2.06 17.15
N LEU A 8 -14.66 -2.09 15.93
CA LEU A 8 -15.37 -2.55 14.73
C LEU A 8 -15.78 -4.03 14.78
N ARG A 9 -14.95 -4.87 15.42
CA ARG A 9 -15.25 -6.30 15.59
C ARG A 9 -16.19 -6.57 16.77
N SER A 10 -16.21 -5.70 17.78
CA SER A 10 -17.07 -5.84 18.95
C SER A 10 -18.49 -5.37 18.71
N CYS A 11 -18.72 -4.49 17.73
CA CYS A 11 -20.05 -4.06 17.33
C CYS A 11 -20.68 -5.09 16.39
N GLU A 12 -21.81 -5.66 16.81
CA GLU A 12 -22.58 -6.60 16.01
C GLU A 12 -23.01 -5.95 14.69
N ASN A 13 -22.82 -6.65 13.57
CA ASN A 13 -23.18 -6.25 12.19
C ASN A 13 -22.48 -5.00 11.60
N LEU A 14 -21.84 -4.14 12.39
CA LEU A 14 -21.19 -2.91 11.90
C LEU A 14 -20.12 -3.19 10.84
N GLN A 15 -19.34 -4.25 11.03
CA GLN A 15 -18.33 -4.66 10.05
C GLN A 15 -18.95 -4.95 8.68
N GLU A 16 -20.07 -5.67 8.65
CA GLU A 16 -20.74 -6.07 7.40
C GLU A 16 -21.37 -4.87 6.71
N GLU A 17 -21.98 -3.96 7.48
CA GLU A 17 -22.53 -2.71 6.98
C GLU A 17 -21.47 -1.82 6.34
N VAL A 18 -20.32 -1.63 7.01
CA VAL A 18 -19.23 -0.81 6.46
C VAL A 18 -18.67 -1.44 5.18
N VAL A 19 -18.48 -2.75 5.16
CA VAL A 19 -18.02 -3.46 3.96
C VAL A 19 -19.02 -3.30 2.81
N LYS A 20 -20.33 -3.44 3.09
CA LYS A 20 -21.40 -3.24 2.11
C LYS A 20 -21.42 -1.81 1.57
N MET A 21 -21.35 -0.80 2.44
CA MET A 21 -21.30 0.61 2.04
C MET A 21 -20.08 0.90 1.15
N MET A 22 -18.91 0.35 1.48
CA MET A 22 -17.72 0.51 0.64
C MET A 22 -17.89 -0.12 -0.76
N GLU A 23 -18.57 -1.26 -0.86
CA GLU A 23 -18.88 -1.89 -2.14
C GLU A 23 -19.88 -1.08 -2.97
N GLU A 24 -20.91 -0.54 -2.33
CA GLU A 24 -21.90 0.33 -2.94
C GLU A 24 -21.24 1.63 -3.45
N CYS A 25 -20.43 2.30 -2.62
CA CYS A 25 -19.67 3.49 -3.00
C CYS A 25 -18.77 3.23 -4.21
N LYS A 26 -18.01 2.13 -4.21
CA LYS A 26 -17.16 1.72 -5.34
C LYS A 26 -17.99 1.56 -6.62
N SER A 27 -19.15 0.90 -6.53
CA SER A 27 -20.03 0.69 -7.68
C SER A 27 -20.58 2.01 -8.24
N ALA A 28 -20.91 2.97 -7.37
CA ALA A 28 -21.41 4.28 -7.75
C ALA A 28 -20.33 5.14 -8.41
N ILE A 29 -19.10 5.14 -7.87
CA ILE A 29 -17.96 5.86 -8.45
C ILE A 29 -17.61 5.32 -9.83
N ARG A 30 -17.61 4.00 -10.00
CA ARG A 30 -17.33 3.35 -11.29
C ARG A 30 -18.29 3.81 -12.38
N LYS A 31 -19.58 3.99 -12.06
CA LYS A 31 -20.59 4.49 -13.01
C LYS A 31 -20.36 5.95 -13.42
N ARG A 32 -19.73 6.75 -12.56
CA ARG A 32 -19.48 8.18 -12.80
C ARG A 32 -18.17 8.46 -13.58
N GLY A 33 -17.32 7.46 -13.78
CA GLY A 33 -16.08 7.62 -14.56
C GLY A 33 -14.97 8.41 -13.85
N ALA A 34 -15.07 8.66 -12.54
CA ALA A 34 -14.03 9.36 -11.79
C ALA A 34 -12.91 8.38 -11.38
N LEU A 35 -11.91 8.23 -12.24
CA LEU A 35 -10.83 7.23 -12.11
C LEU A 35 -9.98 7.42 -10.85
N SER A 36 -9.60 8.66 -10.52
CA SER A 36 -8.81 8.96 -9.30
C SER A 36 -9.57 8.58 -8.03
N LEU A 37 -10.85 8.95 -7.96
CA LEU A 37 -11.74 8.58 -6.87
C LEU A 37 -11.96 7.06 -6.82
N LEU A 38 -12.01 6.38 -7.96
CA LEU A 38 -12.14 4.93 -8.02
C LEU A 38 -10.91 4.26 -7.38
N VAL A 39 -9.71 4.64 -7.82
CA VAL A 39 -8.43 4.15 -7.27
C VAL A 39 -8.37 4.38 -5.77
N GLU A 40 -8.67 5.61 -5.32
CA GLU A 40 -8.63 5.97 -3.91
C GLU A 40 -9.66 5.16 -3.09
N SER A 41 -10.88 5.00 -3.60
CA SER A 41 -11.93 4.21 -2.94
C SER A 41 -11.57 2.74 -2.82
N GLU A 42 -10.98 2.15 -3.87
CA GLU A 42 -10.55 0.74 -3.86
C GLU A 42 -9.35 0.52 -2.94
N LEU A 43 -8.42 1.48 -2.87
CA LEU A 43 -7.30 1.44 -1.92
C LEU A 43 -7.78 1.52 -0.48
N ARG A 44 -8.70 2.44 -0.17
CA ARG A 44 -9.34 2.51 1.16
C ARG A 44 -10.05 1.21 1.52
N TYR A 45 -10.79 0.63 0.57
CA TYR A 45 -11.46 -0.63 0.80
C TYR A 45 -10.47 -1.78 1.04
N ALA A 46 -9.40 -1.85 0.27
CA ALA A 46 -8.36 -2.86 0.44
C ALA A 46 -7.70 -2.73 1.82
N ARG A 47 -7.34 -1.52 2.26
CA ARG A 47 -6.81 -1.25 3.62
C ARG A 47 -7.78 -1.65 4.72
N LEU A 48 -9.08 -1.38 4.55
CA LEU A 48 -10.12 -1.82 5.48
C LEU A 48 -10.13 -3.35 5.62
N LEU A 49 -10.12 -4.08 4.50
CA LEU A 49 -10.10 -5.54 4.52
C LEU A 49 -8.83 -6.10 5.18
N VAL A 50 -7.68 -5.47 4.95
CA VAL A 50 -6.43 -5.79 5.64
C VAL A 50 -6.57 -5.59 7.15
N GLY A 51 -7.10 -4.47 7.61
CA GLY A 51 -7.27 -4.22 9.03
C GLY A 51 -8.25 -5.18 9.71
N LEU A 52 -9.33 -5.53 9.02
CA LEU A 52 -10.36 -6.44 9.54
C LEU A 52 -9.89 -7.89 9.56
N GLN A 53 -9.27 -8.37 8.49
CA GLN A 53 -9.05 -9.82 8.26
C GLN A 53 -7.56 -10.21 8.17
N GLY A 54 -6.65 -9.24 8.11
CA GLY A 54 -5.22 -9.46 7.95
C GLY A 54 -4.91 -10.29 6.70
N LYS A 55 -4.07 -11.31 6.86
CA LYS A 55 -3.67 -12.23 5.79
C LYS A 55 -4.87 -12.99 5.16
N LYS A 56 -6.00 -13.15 5.86
CA LYS A 56 -7.20 -13.84 5.32
C LYS A 56 -7.84 -13.07 4.17
N ALA A 57 -7.67 -11.74 4.12
CA ALA A 57 -8.19 -10.90 3.03
C ALA A 57 -7.38 -11.01 1.72
N ARG A 58 -6.29 -11.80 1.67
CA ARG A 58 -5.36 -11.84 0.54
C ARG A 58 -6.06 -11.98 -0.82
N GLY A 59 -7.01 -12.89 -0.97
CA GLY A 59 -7.72 -13.09 -2.24
C GLY A 59 -8.49 -11.85 -2.70
N LYS A 60 -9.28 -11.25 -1.80
CA LYS A 60 -10.09 -10.07 -2.10
C LYS A 60 -9.22 -8.83 -2.33
N VAL A 61 -8.18 -8.64 -1.53
CA VAL A 61 -7.19 -7.57 -1.71
C VAL A 61 -6.44 -7.71 -3.03
N CYS A 62 -6.00 -8.91 -3.41
CA CYS A 62 -5.37 -9.15 -4.70
C CYS A 62 -6.30 -8.77 -5.86
N SER A 63 -7.59 -9.08 -5.78
CA SER A 63 -8.59 -8.72 -6.79
C SER A 63 -8.79 -7.19 -6.89
N LEU A 64 -8.94 -6.52 -5.75
CA LEU A 64 -9.01 -5.05 -5.70
C LEU A 64 -7.77 -4.40 -6.31
N VAL A 65 -6.58 -4.91 -5.99
CA VAL A 65 -5.33 -4.38 -6.53
C VAL A 65 -5.21 -4.56 -8.05
N SER A 66 -5.77 -5.65 -8.63
CA SER A 66 -5.86 -5.74 -10.10
C SER A 66 -6.74 -4.64 -10.69
N SER A 67 -7.87 -4.33 -10.05
CA SER A 67 -8.78 -3.28 -10.48
C SER A 67 -8.14 -1.89 -10.34
N ILE A 68 -7.43 -1.63 -9.24
CA ILE A 68 -6.62 -0.42 -9.03
C ILE A 68 -5.58 -0.27 -10.13
N GLN A 69 -4.84 -1.34 -10.46
CA GLN A 69 -3.81 -1.29 -11.50
C GLN A 69 -4.39 -0.88 -12.87
N LEU A 70 -5.51 -1.48 -13.27
CA LEU A 70 -6.19 -1.13 -14.53
C LEU A 70 -6.71 0.31 -14.53
N ALA A 71 -7.28 0.77 -13.40
CA ALA A 71 -7.72 2.16 -13.27
C ALA A 71 -6.55 3.15 -13.25
N ALA A 72 -5.43 2.77 -12.63
CA ALA A 72 -4.22 3.57 -12.55
C ALA A 72 -3.58 3.78 -13.93
N GLU A 73 -3.57 2.78 -14.80
CA GLU A 73 -3.06 2.91 -16.17
C GLU A 73 -3.78 4.00 -16.99
N LEU A 74 -5.04 4.28 -16.65
CA LEU A 74 -5.87 5.29 -17.31
C LEU A 74 -5.78 6.68 -16.67
N LEU A 75 -5.05 6.86 -15.55
CA LEU A 75 -4.90 8.17 -14.93
C LEU A 75 -4.07 9.10 -15.82
N PRO A 76 -4.40 10.40 -15.92
CA PRO A 76 -3.72 11.30 -16.84
C PRO A 76 -2.29 11.64 -16.40
N LEU A 77 -2.06 11.81 -15.10
CA LEU A 77 -0.76 12.22 -14.55
C LEU A 77 0.08 11.00 -14.18
N PRO A 78 1.35 10.92 -14.62
CA PRO A 78 2.23 9.80 -14.32
C PRO A 78 2.52 9.65 -12.82
N GLU A 79 2.57 10.75 -12.07
CA GLU A 79 2.75 10.77 -10.62
C GLU A 79 1.62 10.03 -9.92
N ASP A 80 0.38 10.28 -10.33
CA ASP A 80 -0.80 9.60 -9.77
C ASP A 80 -0.75 8.09 -10.04
N ARG A 81 -0.22 7.68 -11.20
CA ARG A 81 0.01 6.26 -11.52
C ARG A 81 1.02 5.65 -10.55
N ILE A 82 2.17 6.31 -10.36
CA ILE A 82 3.24 5.83 -9.48
C ILE A 82 2.72 5.73 -8.03
N ILE A 83 1.99 6.73 -7.56
CA ILE A 83 1.37 6.74 -6.23
C ILE A 83 0.38 5.58 -6.11
N ALA A 84 -0.54 5.40 -7.07
CA ALA A 84 -1.51 4.31 -7.04
C ALA A 84 -0.84 2.93 -6.97
N LEU A 85 0.21 2.69 -7.76
CA LEU A 85 0.92 1.41 -7.80
C LEU A 85 1.72 1.15 -6.51
N THR A 86 2.38 2.17 -5.97
CA THR A 86 3.15 2.07 -4.71
C THR A 86 2.23 1.85 -3.51
N GLU A 87 1.10 2.55 -3.44
CA GLU A 87 0.09 2.33 -2.41
C GLU A 87 -0.54 0.92 -2.53
N ALA A 88 -0.87 0.48 -3.74
CA ALA A 88 -1.40 -0.86 -3.96
C ALA A 88 -0.39 -1.95 -3.54
N ALA A 89 0.89 -1.76 -3.84
CA ALA A 89 1.97 -2.64 -3.42
C ALA A 89 2.12 -2.70 -1.88
N SER A 90 1.95 -1.56 -1.19
CA SER A 90 1.96 -1.50 0.27
C SER A 90 0.84 -2.36 0.89
N VAL A 91 -0.38 -2.28 0.34
CA VAL A 91 -1.51 -3.11 0.79
C VAL A 91 -1.25 -4.60 0.53
N LEU A 92 -0.66 -4.96 -0.61
CA LEU A 92 -0.26 -6.35 -0.90
C LEU A 92 0.78 -6.88 0.09
N GLY A 93 1.72 -6.03 0.53
CA GLY A 93 2.69 -6.36 1.57
C GLY A 93 2.01 -6.77 2.87
N SER A 94 0.96 -6.04 3.24
CA SER A 94 0.22 -6.30 4.48
C SER A 94 -0.53 -7.65 4.49
N VAL A 95 -0.85 -8.21 3.33
CA VAL A 95 -1.47 -9.55 3.19
C VAL A 95 -0.50 -10.65 2.78
N GLY A 96 0.81 -10.36 2.72
CA GLY A 96 1.84 -11.33 2.33
C GLY A 96 1.79 -11.73 0.85
N ALA A 97 1.23 -10.90 -0.04
CA ALA A 97 1.21 -11.14 -1.48
C ALA A 97 2.51 -10.65 -2.16
N SER A 98 3.64 -11.24 -1.75
CA SER A 98 5.01 -10.81 -2.10
C SER A 98 5.26 -10.73 -3.61
N ARG A 99 4.94 -11.78 -4.38
CA ARG A 99 5.18 -11.81 -5.83
C ARG A 99 4.46 -10.66 -6.56
N LYS A 100 3.17 -10.47 -6.28
CA LYS A 100 2.37 -9.41 -6.93
C LYS A 100 2.84 -8.02 -6.49
N ARG A 101 3.23 -7.87 -5.23
CA ARG A 101 3.83 -6.63 -4.70
C ARG A 101 5.10 -6.26 -5.47
N VAL A 102 6.03 -7.19 -5.62
CA VAL A 102 7.31 -6.93 -6.31
C VAL A 102 7.07 -6.51 -7.75
N LEU A 103 6.18 -7.18 -8.48
CA LEU A 103 5.83 -6.83 -9.86
C LEU A 103 5.25 -5.40 -9.97
N LEU A 104 4.37 -5.02 -9.05
CA LEU A 104 3.82 -3.66 -9.01
C LEU A 104 4.87 -2.59 -8.71
N LEU A 105 5.81 -2.87 -7.79
CA LEU A 105 6.90 -1.94 -7.48
C LEU A 105 7.88 -1.82 -8.65
N TRP A 106 8.14 -2.91 -9.37
CA TRP A 106 8.94 -2.87 -10.60
C TRP A 106 8.26 -2.00 -11.65
N GLN A 107 6.95 -2.15 -11.86
CA GLN A 107 6.19 -1.29 -12.78
C GLN A 107 6.27 0.19 -12.37
N ALA A 108 6.17 0.49 -11.07
CA ALA A 108 6.31 1.86 -10.58
C ALA A 108 7.71 2.45 -10.85
N VAL A 109 8.77 1.65 -10.68
CA VAL A 109 10.16 2.04 -10.98
C VAL A 109 10.39 2.22 -12.48
N GLU A 110 9.82 1.37 -13.33
CA GLU A 110 9.91 1.54 -14.78
C GLU A 110 9.19 2.81 -15.24
N LEU A 111 8.00 3.08 -14.71
CA LEU A 111 7.28 4.32 -14.98
C LEU A 111 8.09 5.55 -14.52
N SER A 112 8.70 5.52 -13.34
CA SER A 112 9.51 6.66 -12.87
C SER A 112 10.70 6.96 -13.77
N LYS A 113 11.32 5.93 -14.37
CA LYS A 113 12.43 6.09 -15.33
C LYS A 113 11.96 6.69 -16.65
N TYR A 114 10.81 6.24 -17.16
CA TYR A 114 10.30 6.63 -18.47
C TYR A 114 9.89 8.11 -18.54
N PHE A 115 9.33 8.64 -17.45
CA PHE A 115 8.90 10.04 -17.39
C PHE A 115 10.00 11.04 -17.02
N GLY A 116 11.26 10.58 -16.92
CA GLY A 116 12.40 11.46 -16.69
C GLY A 116 12.33 12.24 -15.38
N PHE A 117 11.62 11.75 -14.36
CA PHE A 117 11.63 12.36 -13.02
C PHE A 117 13.04 12.24 -12.44
N PRO A 118 13.81 13.34 -12.32
CA PRO A 118 15.12 13.33 -11.70
C PRO A 118 15.02 13.59 -10.19
N ASP A 119 13.81 13.74 -9.65
CA ASP A 119 13.63 14.00 -8.23
C ASP A 119 13.80 12.71 -7.43
N GLU A 120 14.97 12.58 -6.81
CA GLU A 120 15.32 11.51 -5.87
C GLU A 120 14.23 11.25 -4.82
N LYS A 121 13.39 12.26 -4.51
CA LYS A 121 12.24 12.17 -3.60
C LYS A 121 11.18 11.17 -4.06
N THR A 122 10.86 11.09 -5.35
CA THR A 122 9.84 10.17 -5.87
C THR A 122 10.38 8.73 -5.90
N LEU A 123 11.67 8.57 -6.20
CA LEU A 123 12.36 7.28 -6.05
C LEU A 123 12.47 6.84 -4.59
N ALA A 124 12.58 7.77 -3.64
CA ALA A 124 12.59 7.45 -2.22
C ALA A 124 11.27 6.83 -1.76
N VAL A 125 10.12 7.27 -2.29
CA VAL A 125 8.81 6.65 -1.99
C VAL A 125 8.74 5.22 -2.54
N ALA A 126 9.19 4.99 -3.78
CA ALA A 126 9.20 3.65 -4.37
C ALA A 126 10.22 2.71 -3.67
N ARG A 127 11.38 3.24 -3.25
CA ARG A 127 12.40 2.51 -2.47
C ARG A 127 11.90 2.18 -1.06
N HIS A 128 11.29 3.13 -0.37
CA HIS A 128 10.65 2.89 0.93
C HIS A 128 9.49 1.90 0.79
N ALA A 129 8.76 1.91 -0.33
CA ALA A 129 7.71 0.93 -0.59
C ALA A 129 8.26 -0.47 -0.91
N LEU A 130 9.54 -0.62 -1.26
CA LEU A 130 10.25 -1.90 -1.40
C LEU A 130 10.78 -2.43 -0.06
N GLU A 131 11.00 -1.56 0.93
CA GLU A 131 11.42 -1.99 2.26
C GLU A 131 10.42 -3.02 2.81
N PRO A 132 10.89 -4.16 3.34
CA PRO A 132 10.00 -5.14 3.92
C PRO A 132 9.24 -4.47 5.06
N PHE A 133 7.90 -4.58 5.06
CA PHE A 133 7.14 -4.32 6.28
C PHE A 133 7.80 -5.15 7.37
N ALA A 134 8.37 -4.49 8.39
CA ALA A 134 8.90 -5.16 9.55
C ALA A 134 7.74 -5.94 10.18
N HIS A 135 7.62 -7.20 9.80
CA HIS A 135 6.78 -8.14 10.48
C HIS A 135 7.37 -8.22 11.89
N THR A 136 6.60 -7.76 12.87
CA THR A 136 6.75 -8.27 14.24
C THR A 136 6.86 -9.79 14.11
N ALA A 137 7.99 -10.29 14.61
CA ALA A 137 8.46 -11.66 14.47
C ALA A 137 7.32 -12.68 14.50
N ASP A 138 7.30 -13.53 13.47
CA ASP A 138 7.09 -14.98 13.56
C ASP A 138 6.78 -15.55 12.18
N SER A 139 7.80 -16.12 11.55
CA SER A 139 7.77 -17.47 10.97
C SER A 139 8.99 -17.67 10.06
N HIS A 140 9.77 -18.70 10.40
CA HIS A 140 10.92 -19.25 9.68
C HIS A 140 10.71 -19.45 8.17
N ASP A 141 11.78 -19.09 7.44
CA ASP A 141 12.33 -19.64 6.19
C ASP A 141 11.42 -20.01 5.00
N GLU A 142 11.73 -19.42 3.84
CA GLU A 142 12.00 -20.23 2.62
C GLU A 142 12.64 -19.51 1.41
N TRP A 143 13.22 -18.30 1.55
CA TRP A 143 14.00 -17.69 0.44
C TRP A 143 15.25 -16.95 0.92
N SER A 144 16.12 -17.67 1.63
CA SER A 144 17.50 -17.27 1.94
C SER A 144 18.42 -17.42 0.71
N VAL A 145 18.16 -16.68 -0.37
CA VAL A 145 19.00 -16.70 -1.60
C VAL A 145 19.84 -15.43 -1.77
N PHE A 146 19.61 -14.38 -0.98
CA PHE A 146 20.48 -13.19 -0.95
C PHE A 146 21.32 -13.14 0.32
N LYS A 147 22.19 -14.14 0.51
CA LYS A 147 23.34 -14.02 1.42
C LYS A 147 24.58 -13.70 0.61
N ARG A 148 24.95 -12.42 0.55
CA ARG A 148 26.36 -12.01 0.64
C ARG A 148 26.49 -10.66 1.38
N PRO A 149 27.57 -10.48 2.14
CA PRO A 149 27.66 -9.48 3.18
C PRO A 149 28.18 -8.16 2.61
N LEU A 150 27.53 -7.06 2.96
CA LEU A 150 28.19 -5.76 3.02
C LEU A 150 28.44 -5.49 4.50
N SER A 151 29.71 -5.66 4.83
CA SER A 151 30.47 -5.16 5.97
C SER A 151 29.74 -4.18 6.91
N GLN A 152 29.86 -4.50 8.19
CA GLN A 152 29.78 -3.61 9.35
C GLN A 152 30.09 -2.15 8.99
N ASP A 153 29.13 -1.27 9.24
CA ASP A 153 29.42 -0.07 10.01
C ASP A 153 28.27 0.21 10.99
N THR A 154 28.65 0.16 12.25
CA THR A 154 27.88 0.38 13.45
C THR A 154 27.69 1.87 13.69
N SER A 155 26.44 2.33 13.73
CA SER A 155 25.97 3.30 14.73
C SER A 155 24.49 3.62 14.49
N ILE A 156 23.68 3.30 15.49
CA ILE A 156 22.31 3.81 15.63
C ILE A 156 22.43 5.25 16.12
N PRO A 157 21.81 6.26 15.50
CA PRO A 157 21.54 7.50 16.18
C PRO A 157 20.20 7.40 16.91
N GLU A 158 20.29 7.19 18.22
CA GLU A 158 19.24 7.52 19.18
C GLU A 158 19.01 9.04 19.15
N SER A 159 18.04 9.51 18.37
CA SER A 159 17.30 10.76 18.64
C SER A 159 16.22 10.96 17.58
N TRP A 160 15.05 10.39 17.84
CA TRP A 160 13.81 10.91 17.26
C TRP A 160 13.48 12.25 17.95
N SER A 161 14.18 13.32 17.59
CA SER A 161 13.77 14.67 17.98
C SER A 161 12.76 15.20 16.96
N THR A 162 11.48 14.99 17.28
CA THR A 162 10.40 15.97 17.15
C THR A 162 10.46 16.89 15.92
N VAL A 163 9.95 16.45 14.77
CA VAL A 163 9.61 17.37 13.68
C VAL A 163 8.38 18.18 14.12
N LYS A 164 8.60 19.41 14.59
CA LYS A 164 7.54 20.40 14.76
C LYS A 164 6.97 20.71 13.37
N ALA A 165 5.66 20.50 13.19
CA ALA A 165 4.93 21.00 12.04
C ALA A 165 5.09 22.54 11.99
N GLY A 166 5.80 23.03 10.97
CA GLY A 166 5.97 24.44 10.71
C GLY A 166 4.65 25.07 10.28
N ILE A 167 4.30 26.14 10.97
CA ILE A 167 3.20 27.07 10.67
C ILE A 167 3.59 27.87 9.42
N LEU A 168 2.60 28.10 8.56
CA LEU A 168 2.63 29.02 7.42
C LEU A 168 2.85 30.46 7.90
N GLU A 169 3.84 31.14 7.33
CA GLU A 169 3.82 32.58 7.03
C GLU A 169 4.21 32.80 5.58
#